data_AF-A0A5E4SG24-F1
#
_entry.id   AF-A0A5E4SG24-F1
#
_cell.length_a   1.000
_cell.length_b   1.000
_cell.length_c   1.000
_cell.angle_alpha   90.00
_cell.angle_beta   90.00
_cell.angle_gamma   90.00
#
_symmetry.space_group_name_H-M   'P 1'
#
loop_
_entity.id
_entity.type
_entity.pdbx_description
1 polymer ?
#
loop_
_entity_poly.entity_id
_entity_poly.type
_entity_poly.pdbx_seq_one_letter_code
_entity_poly.pdbx_strand_id
1 'polypeptide(L)'
;MLRSWQLFALGSAFFAALTAVFGKLGVAQVNSNMATLIRTVIIFAVTLAIVGMRGEWQRPTSLSANTWLFLVLSGIATGLSWLCYFRALQLGPVSGVAPLDKLSVAMAMLVGWVVLGEPFSLKEALGGALIVAGALVLVL
;
A
#
# COMPACT_ATOMS: atom_id res chain seq x y z
N MET A 1 5.52 -8.80 24.40
CA MET A 1 4.45 -7.78 24.38
C MET A 1 4.41 -7.14 22.99
N LEU A 2 3.75 -7.78 22.03
CA LEU A 2 3.48 -7.15 20.72
C LEU A 2 2.48 -6.02 20.97
N ARG A 3 2.90 -4.77 20.78
CA ARG A 3 1.98 -3.62 20.80
C ARG A 3 0.96 -3.84 19.68
N SER A 4 -0.32 -3.62 19.95
CA SER A 4 -1.45 -3.97 19.06
C SER A 4 -1.26 -3.61 17.57
N TRP A 5 -0.60 -2.49 17.25
CA TRP A 5 -0.31 -2.07 15.88
C TRP A 5 0.63 -3.02 15.12
N GLN A 6 1.56 -3.71 15.81
CA GLN A 6 2.51 -4.63 15.19
C GLN A 6 1.78 -5.84 14.60
N LEU A 7 0.73 -6.32 15.27
CA LEU A 7 -0.08 -7.43 14.77
C LEU A 7 -0.83 -7.04 13.49
N PHE A 8 -1.40 -5.83 13.44
CA PHE A 8 -2.03 -5.31 12.23
C PHE A 8 -1.02 -5.07 11.10
N ALA A 9 0.19 -4.60 11.42
CA ALA A 9 1.27 -4.43 10.44
C ALA A 9 1.74 -5.77 9.85
N LEU A 10 1.89 -6.81 10.69
CA LEU A 10 2.19 -8.16 10.23
C LEU A 10 1.07 -8.73 9.37
N GLY A 11 -0.19 -8.52 9.77
CA GLY A 11 -1.36 -8.85 8.94
C GLY A 11 -1.32 -8.14 7.59
N SER A 12 -1.00 -6.84 7.56
CA SER A 12 -0.84 -6.06 6.33
C SER A 12 0.26 -6.65 5.43
N ALA A 13 1.41 -7.03 5.99
CA ALA A 13 2.48 -7.66 5.22
C ALA A 13 2.04 -9.01 4.60
N PHE A 14 1.32 -9.83 5.37
CA PHE A 14 0.76 -11.09 4.88
C PHE A 14 -0.25 -10.88 3.74
N PHE A 15 -1.22 -9.97 3.91
CA PHE A 15 -2.20 -9.67 2.86
C PHE A 15 -1.57 -8.98 1.64
N ALA A 16 -0.49 -8.22 1.82
CA ALA A 16 0.29 -7.66 0.71
C ALA A 16 0.96 -8.78 -0.12
N ALA A 17 1.49 -9.82 0.52
CA ALA A 17 2.04 -10.98 -0.17
C ALA A 17 0.96 -11.73 -0.97
N LEU A 18 -0.20 -11.99 -0.37
CA LEU A 18 -1.35 -12.59 -1.08
C LEU A 18 -1.83 -11.71 -2.25
N THR A 19 -1.88 -10.40 -2.03
CA THR A 19 -2.22 -9.40 -3.05
C THR A 19 -1.30 -9.47 -4.27
N ALA A 20 0.00 -9.68 -4.05
CA ALA A 20 0.99 -9.83 -5.11
C ALA A 20 0.74 -11.10 -5.94
N VAL A 21 0.55 -12.24 -5.25
CA VAL A 21 0.34 -13.56 -5.88
C VAL A 21 -0.99 -13.60 -6.63
N PHE A 22 -2.11 -13.28 -5.96
CA PHE A 22 -3.42 -13.25 -6.60
C PHE A 22 -3.53 -12.16 -7.66
N GLY A 23 -2.86 -11.03 -7.46
CA GLY A 23 -2.74 -9.97 -8.45
C GLY A 23 -2.09 -10.45 -9.73
N LYS A 24 -0.92 -11.10 -9.64
CA LYS A 24 -0.22 -11.70 -10.79
C LYS A 24 -1.10 -12.71 -11.53
N LEU A 25 -1.76 -13.61 -10.80
CA LEU A 25 -2.66 -14.61 -11.38
C LEU A 25 -3.87 -13.94 -12.07
N GLY A 26 -4.44 -12.91 -11.45
CA GLY A 26 -5.59 -12.19 -11.99
C GLY A 26 -5.27 -11.41 -13.26
N VAL A 27 -4.14 -10.70 -13.32
CA VAL A 27 -3.73 -9.92 -14.52
C VAL A 27 -3.18 -10.79 -15.65
N ALA A 28 -3.01 -12.10 -15.44
CA ALA A 28 -2.49 -12.99 -16.47
C ALA A 28 -3.47 -13.15 -17.66
N GLN A 29 -4.77 -13.03 -17.42
CA GLN A 29 -5.82 -13.29 -18.41
C GLN A 29 -6.60 -12.05 -18.84
N VAL A 30 -6.40 -10.91 -18.17
CA VAL A 30 -7.12 -9.65 -18.46
C VAL A 30 -6.19 -8.44 -18.40
N ASN A 31 -6.59 -7.33 -19.01
CA ASN A 31 -5.86 -6.06 -18.88
C ASN A 31 -5.71 -5.66 -17.39
N SER A 32 -4.54 -5.18 -17.00
CA SER A 32 -4.23 -4.80 -15.61
C SER A 32 -5.12 -3.68 -15.07
N ASN A 33 -5.58 -2.74 -15.92
CA ASN A 33 -6.53 -1.71 -15.52
C ASN A 33 -7.90 -2.32 -15.17
N MET A 34 -8.36 -3.30 -15.96
CA MET A 34 -9.62 -4.01 -15.70
C MET A 34 -9.53 -4.83 -14.41
N ALA A 35 -8.43 -5.57 -14.21
CA ALA A 35 -8.20 -6.28 -12.95
C ALA A 35 -8.18 -5.34 -11.74
N THR A 36 -7.54 -4.17 -11.88
CA THR A 36 -7.49 -3.15 -10.83
C THR A 36 -8.89 -2.60 -10.52
N LEU A 37 -9.69 -2.32 -11.56
CA LEU A 37 -11.08 -1.86 -11.39
C LEU A 37 -11.93 -2.87 -10.61
N ILE A 38 -11.89 -4.16 -11.01
CA ILE A 38 -12.62 -5.24 -10.33
C ILE A 38 -12.22 -5.30 -8.85
N ARG A 39 -10.93 -5.23 -8.56
CA ARG A 39 -10.42 -5.22 -7.17
C ARG A 39 -10.90 -4.01 -6.38
N THR A 40 -10.87 -2.81 -6.98
CA THR A 40 -11.34 -1.60 -6.31
C THR A 40 -12.82 -1.67 -5.96
N VAL A 41 -13.66 -2.25 -6.84
CA VAL A 41 -15.07 -2.48 -6.56
C VAL A 41 -15.25 -3.44 -5.37
N ILE A 42 -14.48 -4.53 -5.32
CA ILE A 42 -14.53 -5.48 -4.20
C ILE A 42 -14.11 -4.79 -2.89
N ILE A 43 -13.03 -4.01 -2.91
CA ILE A 43 -12.53 -3.28 -1.73
C ILE A 43 -13.55 -2.25 -1.25
N PHE A 44 -14.17 -1.52 -2.19
CA PHE A 44 -15.25 -0.59 -1.89
C PHE A 44 -16.43 -1.32 -1.22
N ALA A 45 -16.88 -2.45 -1.77
CA ALA A 45 -17.97 -3.23 -1.19
C ALA A 45 -17.65 -3.73 0.23
N VAL A 46 -16.44 -4.25 0.46
CA VAL A 46 -16.00 -4.75 1.77
C VAL A 46 -15.92 -3.62 2.79
N THR A 47 -15.31 -2.48 2.44
CA THR A 47 -15.19 -1.32 3.34
C THR A 47 -16.55 -0.70 3.64
N LEU A 48 -17.43 -0.60 2.64
CA LEU A 48 -18.81 -0.16 2.79
C LEU A 48 -19.60 -1.05 3.77
N ALA A 49 -19.46 -2.37 3.63
CA ALA A 49 -20.11 -3.33 4.51
C ALA A 49 -19.62 -3.19 5.96
N ILE A 50 -18.31 -3.04 6.19
CA ILE A 50 -17.75 -2.86 7.52
C ILE A 50 -18.28 -1.57 8.18
N VAL A 51 -18.21 -0.44 7.47
CA VAL A 51 -18.72 0.85 7.97
C VAL A 51 -20.22 0.76 8.27
N GLY A 52 -20.96 0.10 7.37
CA GLY A 52 -22.38 -0.18 7.52
C GLY A 52 -22.72 -0.99 8.77
N MET A 53 -22.07 -2.15 8.94
CA MET A 53 -22.31 -3.07 10.05
C MET A 53 -21.88 -2.50 11.40
N ARG A 54 -20.85 -1.66 11.43
CA ARG A 54 -20.32 -1.05 12.67
C ARG A 54 -20.97 0.29 13.01
N GLY A 55 -21.82 0.83 12.14
CA GLY A 55 -22.46 2.13 12.34
C GLY A 55 -21.48 3.30 12.35
N GLU A 56 -20.35 3.18 11.64
CA GLU A 56 -19.25 4.15 11.65
C GLU A 56 -19.46 5.32 10.65
N TRP A 57 -20.70 5.51 10.19
CA TRP A 57 -21.05 6.57 9.26
C TRP A 57 -20.83 7.95 9.88
N GLN A 58 -20.14 8.81 9.14
CA GLN A 58 -19.95 10.21 9.51
C GLN A 58 -20.57 11.12 8.46
N ARG A 59 -21.04 12.29 8.90
CA ARG A 59 -21.57 13.29 7.96
C ARG A 59 -20.39 13.86 7.16
N PRO A 60 -20.46 13.97 5.82
CA PRO A 60 -19.38 14.57 5.03
C PRO A 60 -18.96 15.97 5.51
N THR A 61 -19.90 16.74 6.06
CA THR A 61 -19.71 18.08 6.59
C THR A 61 -19.01 18.13 7.96
N SER A 62 -18.91 17.00 8.69
CA SER A 62 -18.17 16.96 9.95
C SER A 62 -16.66 16.80 9.76
N LEU A 63 -16.22 16.49 8.54
CA LEU A 63 -14.80 16.37 8.20
C LEU A 63 -14.24 17.73 7.77
N SER A 64 -13.03 18.05 8.23
CA SER A 64 -12.35 19.27 7.83
C SER A 64 -11.96 19.25 6.34
N ALA A 65 -11.80 20.43 5.73
CA ALA A 65 -11.32 20.53 4.34
C ALA A 65 -9.94 19.89 4.15
N ASN A 66 -9.05 20.00 5.14
CA ASN A 66 -7.74 19.36 5.12
C ASN A 66 -7.86 17.83 5.15
N THR A 67 -8.78 17.29 5.94
CA THR A 67 -9.08 15.85 5.96
C THR A 67 -9.51 15.38 4.58
N TRP A 68 -10.45 16.09 3.94
CA TRP A 68 -10.87 15.77 2.58
C TRP A 68 -9.71 15.82 1.59
N LEU A 69 -8.89 16.88 1.63
CA LEU A 69 -7.74 17.03 0.74
C LEU A 69 -6.78 15.86 0.85
N PHE A 70 -6.34 15.52 2.07
CA PHE A 70 -5.38 14.43 2.27
C PHE A 70 -5.98 13.06 1.93
N LEU A 71 -7.28 12.81 2.19
CA LEU A 71 -7.93 11.57 1.80
C LEU A 71 -8.05 11.42 0.28
N VAL A 72 -8.38 12.50 -0.43
CA VAL A 72 -8.44 12.50 -1.91
C VAL A 72 -7.05 12.27 -2.49
N LEU A 73 -6.04 12.99 -2.01
CA LEU A 73 -4.65 12.81 -2.46
C LEU A 73 -4.15 11.38 -2.18
N SER A 74 -4.44 10.84 -0.99
CA SER A 74 -4.10 9.45 -0.63
C SER A 74 -4.82 8.44 -1.53
N GLY A 75 -6.09 8.68 -1.87
CA GLY A 75 -6.86 7.82 -2.77
C GLY A 75 -6.28 7.81 -4.18
N ILE A 76 -5.94 8.99 -4.72
CA ILE A 76 -5.25 9.12 -6.02
C ILE A 76 -3.91 8.40 -5.99
N ALA A 77 -3.09 8.63 -4.96
CA ALA A 77 -1.78 7.99 -4.82
C ALA A 77 -1.89 6.46 -4.76
N THR A 78 -2.86 5.93 -4.02
CA THR A 78 -3.12 4.48 -3.93
C THR A 78 -3.58 3.91 -5.27
N GLY A 79 -4.49 4.60 -5.96
CA GLY A 79 -4.96 4.20 -7.29
C GLY A 79 -3.81 4.13 -8.31
N LEU A 80 -2.99 5.18 -8.38
CA LEU A 80 -1.83 5.22 -9.27
C LEU A 80 -0.79 4.15 -8.89
N SER A 81 -0.53 3.96 -7.60
CA SER A 81 0.36 2.90 -7.10
C SER A 81 -0.10 1.52 -7.59
N TRP A 82 -1.37 1.16 -7.43
CA TRP A 82 -1.89 -0.12 -7.87
C TRP A 82 -1.86 -0.29 -9.39
N LEU A 83 -2.22 0.74 -10.16
CA LEU A 83 -2.17 0.68 -11.62
C LEU A 83 -0.74 0.38 -12.09
N CYS A 84 0.26 1.08 -11.55
CA CYS A 84 1.66 0.83 -11.85
C CYS A 84 2.12 -0.57 -11.37
N TYR A 85 1.77 -0.94 -10.15
CA TYR A 85 2.16 -2.22 -9.53
C TYR A 85 1.60 -3.43 -10.28
N PHE A 86 0.31 -3.44 -10.61
CA PHE A 86 -0.32 -4.54 -11.35
C PHE A 86 0.12 -4.59 -12.80
N ARG A 87 0.42 -3.44 -13.42
CA ARG A 87 1.06 -3.43 -14.73
C ARG A 87 2.47 -4.04 -14.66
N ALA A 88 3.26 -3.70 -13.65
CA ALA A 88 4.58 -4.30 -13.44
C ALA A 88 4.49 -5.81 -13.18
N LEU A 89 3.55 -6.25 -12.33
CA LEU A 89 3.28 -7.67 -12.11
C LEU A 89 2.84 -8.37 -13.40
N GLN A 90 2.07 -7.73 -14.27
CA GLN A 90 1.68 -8.33 -15.54
C GLN A 90 2.92 -8.62 -16.41
N LEU A 91 3.88 -7.69 -16.45
CA LEU A 91 5.07 -7.75 -17.30
C LEU A 91 6.24 -8.58 -16.71
N GLY A 92 6.39 -8.61 -15.38
CA GLY A 92 7.56 -9.17 -14.70
C GLY A 92 7.24 -10.25 -13.67
N PRO A 93 8.27 -10.90 -13.09
CA PRO A 93 8.09 -11.89 -12.04
C PRO A 93 7.74 -11.24 -10.69
N VAL A 94 6.93 -11.92 -9.87
CA VAL A 94 6.57 -11.46 -8.51
C VAL A 94 7.82 -11.27 -7.65
N SER A 95 8.82 -12.14 -7.81
CA SER A 95 10.07 -12.11 -7.05
C SER A 95 10.92 -10.86 -7.28
N GLY A 96 10.77 -10.17 -8.41
CA GLY A 96 11.45 -8.89 -8.67
C GLY A 96 10.54 -7.68 -8.38
N VAL A 97 9.28 -7.73 -8.80
CA VAL A 97 8.35 -6.61 -8.67
C VAL A 97 7.97 -6.35 -7.21
N ALA A 98 7.73 -7.40 -6.42
CA ALA A 98 7.28 -7.24 -5.03
C ALA A 98 8.36 -6.63 -4.11
N PRO A 99 9.65 -7.03 -4.18
CA PRO A 99 10.70 -6.34 -3.42
C PRO A 99 10.94 -4.89 -3.86
N LEU A 100 10.89 -4.62 -5.17
CA LEU A 100 11.10 -3.27 -5.69
C LEU A 100 9.98 -2.31 -5.23
N ASP A 101 8.74 -2.80 -5.15
CA ASP A 101 7.62 -2.08 -4.51
C ASP A 101 7.89 -1.73 -3.04
N LYS A 102 8.69 -2.53 -2.30
CA LYS A 102 9.04 -2.25 -0.90
C LYS A 102 10.09 -1.16 -0.71
N LEU A 103 10.67 -0.64 -1.78
CA LEU A 103 11.37 0.65 -1.71
C LEU A 103 10.44 1.77 -1.21
N SER A 104 9.12 1.63 -1.41
CA SER A 104 8.11 2.52 -0.82
C SER A 104 8.25 2.67 0.70
N VAL A 105 8.76 1.66 1.43
CA VAL A 105 8.99 1.75 2.87
C VAL A 105 10.07 2.79 3.17
N ALA A 106 11.20 2.75 2.46
CA ALA A 106 12.27 3.73 2.61
C ALA A 106 11.80 5.14 2.21
N MET A 107 11.05 5.25 1.12
CA MET A 107 10.45 6.52 0.72
C MET A 107 9.45 7.05 1.76
N ALA A 108 8.61 6.19 2.34
CA ALA A 108 7.65 6.60 3.37
C ALA A 108 8.36 7.10 4.63
N MET A 109 9.46 6.46 5.04
CA MET A 109 10.28 6.93 6.17
C MET A 109 10.87 8.33 5.90
N LEU A 110 11.37 8.57 4.69
CA LEU A 110 11.89 9.88 4.29
C LEU A 110 10.79 10.95 4.25
N VAL A 111 9.64 10.62 3.66
CA VAL A 111 8.49 11.53 3.59
C VAL A 111 7.93 11.80 5.00
N GLY A 112 7.85 10.79 5.86
CA GLY A 112 7.42 10.94 7.26
C GLY A 112 8.36 11.86 8.04
N TRP A 113 9.68 11.72 7.86
CA TRP A 113 10.65 12.63 8.44
C TRP A 113 10.49 14.08 7.95
N VAL A 114 10.40 14.30 6.63
CA VAL A 114 10.38 15.64 6.05
C VAL A 114 9.02 16.34 6.22
N VAL A 115 7.92 15.62 6.03
CA VAL A 115 6.56 16.20 5.96
C VAL A 115 5.85 16.12 7.31
N LEU A 116 5.99 15.00 8.04
CA LEU A 116 5.32 14.79 9.32
C LEU A 116 6.21 15.18 10.52
N GLY A 117 7.50 15.41 10.29
CA GLY A 117 8.46 15.74 11.35
C GLY A 117 8.77 14.56 12.26
N GLU A 118 8.56 13.33 11.80
CA GLU A 118 8.87 12.13 12.58
C GLU A 118 10.38 12.06 12.86
N PRO A 119 10.81 11.65 14.06
CA PRO A 119 12.23 11.53 14.37
C PRO A 119 12.89 10.53 13.42
N PHE A 120 14.02 10.92 12.83
CA PHE A 120 14.79 10.05 11.93
C PHE A 120 16.11 9.67 12.59
N SER A 121 16.10 8.50 13.23
CA SER A 121 17.22 7.95 13.97
C SER A 121 18.21 7.19 13.06
N LEU A 122 19.42 6.97 13.56
CA LEU A 122 20.42 6.15 12.87
C LEU A 122 19.92 4.71 12.62
N LYS A 123 19.05 4.18 13.51
CA LYS A 123 18.45 2.85 13.34
C LYS A 123 17.51 2.80 12.15
N GLU A 124 16.69 3.84 11.97
CA GLU A 124 15.79 3.97 10.82
C GLU A 124 16.58 4.16 9.53
N ALA A 125 17.64 4.97 9.56
CA ALA A 125 18.53 5.14 8.41
C ALA A 125 19.18 3.82 7.98
N LEU A 126 19.73 3.05 8.92
CA LEU A 126 20.33 1.74 8.65
C LEU A 126 19.29 0.72 8.17
N GLY A 127 18.11 0.67 8.80
CA GLY A 127 17.02 -0.21 8.39
C GLY A 127 16.53 0.10 6.98
N GLY A 128 16.33 1.38 6.66
CA GLY A 128 15.97 1.84 5.32
C GLY A 128 17.02 1.48 4.28
N ALA A 129 18.31 1.71 4.59
CA ALA A 129 19.41 1.35 3.70
C ALA A 129 19.46 -0.17 3.41
N LEU A 130 19.23 -1.01 4.42
CA LEU A 130 19.17 -2.47 4.25
C LEU A 130 17.98 -2.92 3.41
N ILE A 131 16.81 -2.28 3.57
CA ILE A 131 15.63 -2.54 2.72
C ILE A 131 15.95 -2.21 1.26
N VAL A 132 16.55 -1.04 1.01
CA VAL A 132 16.93 -0.61 -0.34
C VAL A 132 17.96 -1.57 -0.95
N ALA A 133 19.03 -1.88 -0.21
CA ALA A 133 20.06 -2.80 -0.68
C ALA A 133 19.49 -4.20 -0.98
N GLY A 134 18.65 -4.73 -0.09
CA GLY A 134 18.00 -6.04 -0.29
C GLY A 134 17.08 -6.06 -1.50
N ALA A 135 16.29 -5.00 -1.72
CA ALA A 135 15.43 -4.89 -2.89
C ALA A 135 16.23 -4.81 -4.19
N LEU A 136 17.36 -4.09 -4.21
CA LEU A 136 18.23 -4.00 -5.39
C LEU A 136 18.88 -5.35 -5.71
N VAL A 137 19.39 -6.07 -4.71
CA VAL A 137 20.01 -7.40 -4.91
C VAL A 137 19.02 -8.41 -5.48
N LEU A 138 17.73 -8.33 -5.15
CA LEU A 138 16.70 -9.24 -5.67
C LEU A 138 16.30 -8.95 -7.12
N VAL A 139 16.63 -7.77 -7.64
CA VAL A 139 16.24 -7.32 -8.99
C VAL A 139 17.41 -7.30 -9.97
N LEU A 140 18.65 -7.20 -9.48
CA LEU A 140 19.88 -7.38 -10.25
C LEU A 140 20.13 -8.86 -10.57
#